data_AF-A0A397AJQ5-F1
#
_entry.id   AF-A0A397AJQ5-F1
#
_cell.length_a   1.000
_cell.length_b   1.000
_cell.length_c   1.000
_cell.angle_alpha   90.00
_cell.angle_beta   90.00
_cell.angle_gamma   90.00
#
_symmetry.space_group_name_H-M   'P 1'
#
loop_
_entity.id
_entity.type
_entity.pdbx_description
1 polymer ?
#
loop_
_entity_poly.entity_id
_entity_poly.type
_entity_poly.pdbx_seq_one_letter_code
_entity_poly.pdbx_strand_id
1 'polypeptide(L)'
;MSRLQRSSLRASVTSAQLTTLFKTPILVLAFTRHVTSAVYFATISVTYKSANQEDLRSVQAYAPGIVGTIMGLLSLMHVYGLAWTVRRVCCLQRRGAASPVGRFLNSIMSPTTQLTLFHTIDVVSQSYQAGRMSFFLVDRRYAMSFALLVSAYCLVTPWFLFTKHTVARRSLVLLINNALGFVLNSAFPIALFIFQALRLVILDRHVQNDDKFVTVSLLIGRYIMVSSPADLFSKIASQCLSCVSIRSLVQSVTTKAPSARYPSRYSPPAAIVCGPPAALPLDSFSLQFRHRRHMLWYLIANLAWGITIVACAGAANFLRTPCPDYCMLATSPWLDLTCSCVHVELNCALRGIRGTTVDEYIRPRDIGTSLFTLNVRRCDLPHGVPIAALQPFQSLFAVFLYMTNITDWPLDPIGLTWPPSLTVLHIRGSNLQHIPQAFAVLPPNIVYLRVEGGHITSIPDAMFIAWANVSSLSLSNLQLAQIPSSIATFQELVSLELRGNELTNVPLIDPVTGTSPSLLTSVDLSANHFDHVPLDFVMLLPGVQFELSSNPIAALPPSLNPQLLTTRQLILDDTPFCNSAALSYCLPKCAKQCETQLLGDYRCDMVCYSGACNWDYGDCSSFGLSLDV
;
A
#
# COMPACT_ATOMS: atom_id res chain seq x y z
N MET A 1 3.81 60.14 -29.31
CA MET A 1 3.19 58.90 -28.77
C MET A 1 2.18 59.28 -27.68
N SER A 2 0.92 58.86 -27.83
CA SER A 2 -0.13 59.13 -26.84
C SER A 2 0.10 58.34 -25.54
N ARG A 3 -0.46 58.79 -24.40
CA ARG A 3 -0.39 58.08 -23.10
C ARG A 3 -0.83 56.60 -23.21
N LEU A 4 -1.81 56.32 -24.08
CA LEU A 4 -2.32 54.96 -24.38
C LEU A 4 -1.28 54.06 -25.06
N GLN A 5 -0.42 54.63 -25.91
CA GLN A 5 0.68 53.90 -26.55
C GLN A 5 1.80 53.57 -25.56
N ARG A 6 2.12 54.47 -24.62
CA ARG A 6 3.11 54.21 -23.56
C ARG A 6 2.62 53.18 -22.55
N SER A 7 1.32 53.15 -22.21
CA SER A 7 0.75 52.13 -21.33
C SER A 7 0.68 50.75 -21.98
N SER A 8 0.40 50.66 -23.28
CA SER A 8 0.39 49.36 -24.00
C SER A 8 1.79 48.79 -24.21
N LEU A 9 2.79 49.65 -24.45
CA LEU A 9 4.20 49.25 -24.51
C LEU A 9 4.75 48.82 -23.15
N ARG A 10 4.45 49.53 -22.06
CA ARG A 10 4.86 49.10 -20.70
C ARG A 10 4.24 47.75 -20.33
N ALA A 11 2.96 47.55 -20.61
CA ALA A 11 2.28 46.27 -20.40
C ALA A 11 2.88 45.13 -21.26
N SER A 12 3.35 45.42 -22.48
CA SER A 12 3.98 44.42 -23.35
C SER A 12 5.40 44.05 -22.89
N VAL A 13 6.19 45.01 -22.41
CA VAL A 13 7.55 44.75 -21.89
C VAL A 13 7.51 43.95 -20.59
N THR A 14 6.66 44.31 -19.62
CA THR A 14 6.48 43.52 -18.39
C THR A 14 5.96 42.11 -18.69
N SER A 15 5.05 41.97 -19.67
CA SER A 15 4.56 40.64 -20.07
C SER A 15 5.66 39.77 -20.66
N ALA A 16 6.54 40.32 -21.49
CA ALA A 16 7.64 39.60 -22.10
C ALA A 16 8.71 39.19 -21.07
N GLN A 17 9.01 40.06 -20.09
CA GLN A 17 9.94 39.75 -19.00
C GLN A 17 9.40 38.63 -18.09
N LEU A 18 8.12 38.69 -17.70
CA LEU A 18 7.45 37.65 -16.90
C LEU A 18 7.41 36.31 -17.63
N THR A 19 7.11 36.30 -18.94
CA THR A 19 7.11 35.05 -19.73
C THR A 19 8.49 34.41 -19.80
N THR A 20 9.56 35.20 -19.94
CA THR A 20 10.93 34.69 -19.94
C THR A 20 11.33 34.13 -18.57
N LEU A 21 10.97 34.82 -17.49
CA LEU A 21 11.26 34.41 -16.11
C LEU A 21 10.57 33.09 -15.72
N PHE A 22 9.31 32.90 -16.11
CA PHE A 22 8.55 31.69 -15.77
C PHE A 22 8.75 30.51 -16.74
N LYS A 23 9.41 30.72 -17.89
CA LYS A 23 9.55 29.67 -18.92
C LYS A 23 10.27 28.43 -18.39
N THR A 24 11.45 28.57 -17.81
CA THR A 24 12.25 27.43 -17.33
C THR A 24 11.56 26.68 -16.18
N PRO A 25 11.07 27.35 -15.10
CA PRO A 25 10.34 26.68 -14.03
C PRO A 25 9.10 25.92 -14.51
N ILE A 26 8.33 26.50 -15.45
CA ILE A 26 7.14 25.85 -16.01
C ILE A 26 7.51 24.59 -16.79
N LEU A 27 8.57 24.64 -17.60
CA LEU A 27 9.00 23.48 -18.38
C LEU A 27 9.57 22.38 -17.49
N VAL A 28 10.36 22.72 -16.47
CA VAL A 28 10.87 21.76 -15.48
C VAL A 28 9.71 21.09 -14.76
N LEU A 29 8.77 21.86 -14.20
CA LEU A 29 7.57 21.31 -13.55
C LEU A 29 6.79 20.39 -14.49
N ALA A 30 6.58 20.81 -15.75
CA ALA A 30 5.83 20.02 -16.71
C ALA A 30 6.52 18.70 -17.05
N PHE A 31 7.83 18.73 -17.26
CA PHE A 31 8.64 17.55 -17.55
C PHE A 31 8.64 16.59 -16.35
N THR A 32 9.02 17.08 -15.17
CA THR A 32 9.06 16.29 -13.93
C THR A 32 7.70 15.67 -13.65
N ARG A 33 6.62 16.45 -13.74
CA ARG A 33 5.27 15.93 -13.52
C ARG A 33 4.90 14.82 -14.48
N HIS A 34 5.09 15.01 -15.79
CA HIS A 34 4.74 13.98 -16.77
C HIS A 34 5.56 12.70 -16.58
N VAL A 35 6.86 12.81 -16.33
CA VAL A 35 7.73 11.65 -16.09
C VAL A 35 7.31 10.92 -14.82
N THR A 36 7.21 11.62 -13.69
CA THR A 36 6.86 11.02 -12.40
C THR A 36 5.48 10.36 -12.42
N SER A 37 4.46 11.03 -12.97
CA SER A 37 3.12 10.44 -13.08
C SER A 37 3.08 9.27 -14.06
N ALA A 38 3.81 9.33 -15.19
CA ALA A 38 3.87 8.21 -16.14
C ALA A 38 4.47 6.95 -15.49
N VAL A 39 5.58 7.10 -14.77
CA VAL A 39 6.22 5.99 -14.03
C VAL A 39 5.27 5.46 -12.97
N TYR A 40 4.69 6.33 -12.14
CA TYR A 40 3.77 5.93 -11.08
C TYR A 40 2.60 5.10 -11.59
N PHE A 41 1.87 5.60 -12.60
CA PHE A 41 0.73 4.87 -13.14
C PHE A 41 1.13 3.61 -13.91
N ALA A 42 2.31 3.57 -14.52
CA ALA A 42 2.86 2.35 -15.11
C ALA A 42 3.14 1.31 -14.03
N THR A 43 3.79 1.69 -12.93
CA THR A 43 4.06 0.81 -11.79
C THR A 43 2.76 0.25 -11.22
N ILE A 44 1.77 1.10 -10.91
CA ILE A 44 0.47 0.64 -10.41
C ILE A 44 -0.21 -0.30 -11.42
N SER A 45 -0.18 0.02 -12.72
CA SER A 45 -0.71 -0.86 -13.77
C SER A 45 -0.04 -2.22 -13.81
N VAL A 46 1.27 -2.28 -13.62
CA VAL A 46 2.03 -3.54 -13.56
C VAL A 46 1.66 -4.30 -12.31
N THR A 47 1.60 -3.65 -11.14
CA THR A 47 1.19 -4.29 -9.88
C THR A 47 -0.20 -4.93 -10.01
N TYR A 48 -1.18 -4.25 -10.58
CA TYR A 48 -2.51 -4.83 -10.82
C TYR A 48 -2.52 -6.06 -11.72
N LYS A 49 -1.55 -6.17 -12.65
CA LYS A 49 -1.47 -7.25 -13.63
C LYS A 49 -0.54 -8.39 -13.21
N SER A 50 0.33 -8.16 -12.24
CA SER A 50 1.36 -9.11 -11.80
C SER A 50 1.20 -9.56 -10.35
N ALA A 51 0.42 -8.85 -9.53
CA ALA A 51 0.14 -9.28 -8.16
C ALA A 51 -0.74 -10.51 -8.14
N ASN A 52 -0.50 -11.36 -7.15
CA ASN A 52 -1.30 -12.55 -6.90
C ASN A 52 -2.73 -12.15 -6.50
N GLN A 53 -3.68 -13.04 -6.75
CA GLN A 53 -5.09 -12.75 -6.43
C GLN A 53 -5.30 -12.53 -4.93
N GLU A 54 -4.52 -13.20 -4.09
CA GLU A 54 -4.47 -13.05 -2.63
C GLU A 54 -4.05 -11.66 -2.19
N ASP A 55 -2.96 -11.14 -2.75
CA ASP A 55 -2.46 -9.80 -2.45
C ASP A 55 -3.51 -8.75 -2.83
N LEU A 56 -4.12 -8.91 -4.01
CA LEU A 56 -5.19 -8.04 -4.50
C LEU A 56 -6.43 -8.08 -3.61
N ARG A 57 -6.81 -9.25 -3.09
CA ARG A 57 -7.90 -9.38 -2.09
C ARG A 57 -7.53 -8.70 -0.77
N SER A 58 -6.31 -8.89 -0.29
CA SER A 58 -5.81 -8.32 0.97
C SER A 58 -5.85 -6.78 0.98
N VAL A 59 -5.59 -6.15 -0.17
CA VAL A 59 -5.68 -4.70 -0.37
C VAL A 59 -7.04 -4.22 -0.89
N GLN A 60 -8.05 -5.09 -0.94
CA GLN A 60 -9.41 -4.76 -1.41
C GLN A 60 -9.44 -4.09 -2.79
N ALA A 61 -8.64 -4.61 -3.71
CA ALA A 61 -8.55 -4.11 -5.08
C ALA A 61 -9.88 -4.24 -5.84
N TYR A 62 -10.46 -3.11 -6.24
CA TYR A 62 -11.68 -3.05 -7.05
C TYR A 62 -11.36 -3.32 -8.52
N ALA A 63 -12.02 -4.32 -9.11
CA ALA A 63 -11.97 -4.66 -10.54
C ALA A 63 -10.54 -4.61 -11.15
N PRO A 64 -9.59 -5.43 -10.64
CA PRO A 64 -8.15 -5.26 -10.90
C PRO A 64 -7.77 -5.27 -12.39
N GLY A 65 -8.40 -6.12 -13.22
CA GLY A 65 -8.13 -6.16 -14.66
C GLY A 65 -8.52 -4.87 -15.40
N ILE A 66 -9.67 -4.28 -15.03
CA ILE A 66 -10.17 -3.03 -15.63
C ILE A 66 -9.34 -1.86 -15.11
N VAL A 67 -9.18 -1.76 -13.79
CA VAL A 67 -8.43 -0.66 -13.16
C VAL A 67 -6.98 -0.67 -13.62
N GLY A 68 -6.31 -1.82 -13.64
CA GLY A 68 -4.94 -1.93 -14.14
C GLY A 68 -4.80 -1.40 -15.57
N THR A 69 -5.75 -1.71 -16.44
CA THR A 69 -5.77 -1.18 -17.81
C THR A 69 -5.97 0.33 -17.84
N ILE A 70 -6.87 0.88 -17.03
CA ILE A 70 -7.09 2.33 -16.91
C ILE A 70 -5.81 3.04 -16.42
N MET A 71 -5.11 2.49 -15.43
CA MET A 71 -3.84 3.05 -14.94
C MET A 71 -2.78 3.07 -16.05
N GLY A 72 -2.70 2.00 -16.85
CA GLY A 72 -1.84 1.97 -18.04
C GLY A 72 -2.18 3.06 -19.06
N LEU A 73 -3.46 3.30 -19.33
CA LEU A 73 -3.92 4.38 -20.22
C LEU A 73 -3.59 5.77 -19.66
N LEU A 74 -3.70 5.98 -18.34
CA LEU A 74 -3.26 7.22 -17.69
C LEU A 74 -1.74 7.42 -17.85
N SER A 75 -0.93 6.36 -17.70
CA SER A 75 0.50 6.43 -17.96
C SER A 75 0.79 6.87 -19.41
N LEU A 76 0.16 6.23 -20.39
CA LEU A 76 0.29 6.60 -21.81
C LEU A 76 -0.16 8.04 -22.10
N MET A 77 -1.21 8.52 -21.43
CA MET A 77 -1.63 9.92 -21.51
C MET A 77 -0.51 10.88 -21.07
N HIS A 78 0.21 10.57 -19.98
CA HIS A 78 1.34 11.38 -19.52
C HIS A 78 2.55 11.27 -20.45
N VAL A 79 2.85 10.09 -21.00
CA VAL A 79 3.90 9.90 -22.03
C VAL A 79 3.61 10.75 -23.27
N TYR A 80 2.37 10.73 -23.76
CA TYR A 80 1.93 11.59 -24.86
C TYR A 80 2.05 13.08 -24.50
N GLY A 81 1.68 13.47 -23.28
CA GLY A 81 1.85 14.84 -22.78
C GLY A 81 3.32 15.30 -22.76
N LEU A 82 4.23 14.41 -22.37
CA LEU A 82 5.67 14.62 -22.40
C LEU A 82 6.16 14.83 -23.84
N ALA A 83 5.83 13.91 -24.76
CA ALA A 83 6.21 13.99 -26.17
C ALA A 83 5.69 15.28 -26.82
N TRP A 84 4.45 15.67 -26.51
CA TRP A 84 3.86 16.92 -26.98
C TRP A 84 4.63 18.15 -26.45
N THR A 85 5.02 18.13 -25.17
CA THR A 85 5.79 19.22 -24.54
C THR A 85 7.18 19.34 -25.19
N VAL A 86 7.89 18.22 -25.37
CA VAL A 86 9.21 18.17 -26.03
C VAL A 86 9.12 18.67 -27.47
N ARG A 87 8.19 18.14 -28.27
CA ARG A 87 7.99 18.56 -29.67
C ARG A 87 7.77 20.06 -29.78
N ARG A 88 7.05 20.65 -28.82
CA ARG A 88 6.72 22.08 -28.83
C ARG A 88 7.85 22.99 -28.37
N VAL A 89 8.74 22.48 -27.52
CA VAL A 89 9.97 23.18 -27.11
C VAL A 89 11.03 23.12 -28.21
N CYS A 90 11.24 21.93 -28.80
CA CYS A 90 12.29 21.70 -29.80
C CYS A 90 11.92 22.17 -31.21
N CYS A 91 10.67 21.96 -31.64
CA CYS A 91 10.18 22.44 -32.92
C CYS A 91 9.29 23.66 -32.66
N LEU A 92 9.78 24.86 -32.99
CA LEU A 92 9.01 26.12 -32.98
C LEU A 92 7.83 26.05 -33.99
N GLN A 93 6.82 25.23 -33.72
CA GLN A 93 5.68 25.09 -34.61
C GLN A 93 4.84 26.37 -34.60
N ARG A 94 4.55 26.89 -35.80
CA ARG A 94 3.47 27.84 -36.07
C ARG A 94 2.17 27.30 -35.45
N ARG A 95 1.39 28.18 -34.82
CA ARG A 95 0.03 27.98 -34.26
C ARG A 95 -0.48 26.54 -34.41
N GLY A 96 -0.18 25.68 -33.43
CA GLY A 96 -0.83 24.37 -33.37
C GLY A 96 -2.34 24.56 -33.26
N ALA A 97 -3.11 23.82 -34.05
CA ALA A 97 -4.57 23.79 -33.96
C ALA A 97 -4.98 23.50 -32.50
N ALA A 98 -5.97 24.23 -31.99
CA ALA A 98 -6.53 23.95 -30.67
C ALA A 98 -7.00 22.49 -30.62
N SER A 99 -6.70 21.79 -29.51
CA SER A 99 -7.12 20.39 -29.35
C SER A 99 -8.63 20.27 -29.59
N PRO A 100 -9.15 19.15 -30.15
CA PRO A 100 -10.58 18.95 -30.35
C PRO A 100 -11.38 19.21 -29.08
N VAL A 101 -10.90 18.70 -27.94
CA VAL A 101 -11.45 18.94 -26.59
C VAL A 101 -11.40 20.42 -26.21
N GLY A 102 -10.28 21.11 -26.47
CA GLY A 102 -10.17 22.54 -26.22
C GLY A 102 -11.12 23.37 -27.08
N ARG A 103 -11.37 22.99 -28.34
CA ARG A 103 -12.35 23.67 -29.21
C ARG A 103 -13.78 23.46 -28.72
N PHE A 104 -14.11 22.24 -28.32
CA PHE A 104 -15.41 21.91 -27.74
C PHE A 104 -15.66 22.67 -26.43
N LEU A 105 -14.72 22.64 -25.48
CA LEU A 105 -14.85 23.35 -24.20
C LEU A 105 -14.98 24.86 -24.39
N ASN A 106 -14.19 25.45 -25.29
CA ASN A 106 -14.29 26.88 -25.61
C ASN A 106 -15.61 27.23 -26.34
N SER A 107 -16.28 26.28 -26.97
CA SER A 107 -17.59 26.48 -27.61
C SER A 107 -18.74 26.52 -26.60
N ILE A 108 -18.56 25.89 -25.44
CA ILE A 108 -19.64 25.72 -24.44
C ILE A 108 -19.43 26.63 -23.23
N MET A 109 -18.18 26.89 -22.83
CA MET A 109 -17.87 27.56 -21.58
C MET A 109 -16.78 28.63 -21.75
N SER A 110 -16.88 29.69 -20.95
CA SER A 110 -15.82 30.69 -20.88
C SER A 110 -14.55 30.09 -20.23
N PRO A 111 -13.33 30.52 -20.60
CA PRO A 111 -12.09 30.02 -20.00
C PRO A 111 -12.02 30.17 -18.47
N THR A 112 -12.65 31.22 -17.93
CA THR A 112 -12.78 31.42 -16.48
C THR A 112 -13.71 30.39 -15.84
N THR A 113 -14.83 30.08 -16.49
CA THR A 113 -15.77 29.06 -16.00
C THR A 113 -15.14 27.67 -16.06
N GLN A 114 -14.39 27.37 -17.12
CA GLN A 114 -13.66 26.11 -17.25
C GLN A 114 -12.62 25.92 -16.13
N LEU A 115 -11.82 26.95 -15.84
CA LEU A 115 -10.81 26.89 -14.78
C LEU A 115 -11.45 26.76 -13.37
N THR A 116 -12.58 27.43 -13.16
CA THR A 116 -13.37 27.32 -11.92
C THR A 116 -13.91 25.89 -11.77
N LEU A 117 -14.48 25.32 -12.82
CA LEU A 117 -15.00 23.94 -12.82
C LEU A 117 -13.90 22.91 -12.55
N PHE A 118 -12.74 23.06 -13.20
CA PHE A 118 -11.59 22.16 -13.01
C PHE A 118 -11.09 22.20 -11.58
N HIS A 119 -10.93 23.40 -11.01
CA HIS A 119 -10.54 23.54 -9.62
C HIS A 119 -11.59 22.94 -8.67
N THR A 120 -12.89 23.13 -8.91
CA THR A 120 -13.94 22.51 -8.09
C THR A 120 -13.87 20.98 -8.11
N ILE A 121 -13.75 20.36 -9.28
CA ILE A 121 -13.66 18.89 -9.39
C ILE A 121 -12.41 18.37 -8.69
N ASP A 122 -11.26 19.05 -8.86
CA ASP A 122 -10.03 18.70 -8.15
C ASP A 122 -10.21 18.82 -6.64
N VAL A 123 -10.74 19.94 -6.14
CA VAL A 123 -10.97 20.16 -4.69
C VAL A 123 -11.86 19.07 -4.11
N VAL A 124 -12.98 18.73 -4.78
CA VAL A 124 -13.87 17.66 -4.32
C VAL A 124 -13.12 16.32 -4.29
N SER A 125 -12.39 15.99 -5.35
CA SER A 125 -11.63 14.75 -5.45
C SER A 125 -10.54 14.66 -4.38
N GLN A 126 -9.79 15.74 -4.14
CA GLN A 126 -8.73 15.79 -3.12
C GLN A 126 -9.29 15.81 -1.70
N SER A 127 -10.45 16.44 -1.48
CA SER A 127 -11.14 16.42 -0.18
C SER A 127 -11.61 15.01 0.16
N TYR A 128 -12.15 14.29 -0.84
CA TYR A 128 -12.48 12.88 -0.71
C TYR A 128 -11.24 12.02 -0.38
N GLN A 129 -10.12 12.24 -1.08
CA GLN A 129 -8.86 11.55 -0.80
C GLN A 129 -8.32 11.85 0.61
N ALA A 130 -8.39 13.10 1.06
CA ALA A 130 -7.98 13.50 2.41
C ALA A 130 -8.85 12.84 3.50
N GLY A 131 -10.17 12.80 3.28
CA GLY A 131 -11.09 12.05 4.13
C GLY A 131 -10.75 10.57 4.17
N ARG A 132 -10.50 9.93 3.02
CA ARG A 132 -10.08 8.52 2.98
C ARG A 132 -8.77 8.28 3.71
N MET A 133 -7.76 9.12 3.51
CA MET A 133 -6.48 9.01 4.21
C MET A 133 -6.64 8.95 5.73
N SER A 134 -7.61 9.67 6.28
CA SER A 134 -7.89 9.68 7.71
C SER A 134 -8.28 8.30 8.28
N PHE A 135 -8.85 7.41 7.44
CA PHE A 135 -9.21 6.03 7.82
C PHE A 135 -8.08 5.01 7.64
N PHE A 136 -7.08 5.28 6.79
CA PHE A 136 -6.05 4.30 6.42
C PHE A 136 -4.65 4.64 6.93
N LEU A 137 -4.30 5.92 7.07
CA LEU A 137 -2.96 6.31 7.53
C LEU A 137 -2.91 6.29 9.06
N VAL A 138 -2.06 5.41 9.58
CA VAL A 138 -1.78 5.29 11.02
C VAL A 138 -0.97 6.49 11.54
N ASP A 139 0.02 6.96 10.76
CA ASP A 139 0.75 8.17 11.13
C ASP A 139 -0.05 9.42 10.75
N ARG A 140 -0.65 10.02 11.79
CA ARG A 140 -1.38 11.29 11.75
C ARG A 140 -0.64 12.42 11.03
N ARG A 141 0.70 12.44 11.04
CA ARG A 141 1.50 13.50 10.42
C ARG A 141 1.28 13.52 8.91
N TYR A 142 1.20 12.36 8.28
CA TYR A 142 0.94 12.26 6.85
C TYR A 142 -0.48 12.71 6.52
N ALA A 143 -1.49 12.19 7.21
CA ALA A 143 -2.88 12.57 6.98
C ALA A 143 -3.12 14.07 7.19
N MET A 144 -2.57 14.64 8.26
CA MET A 144 -2.67 16.08 8.56
C MET A 144 -1.94 16.92 7.51
N SER A 145 -0.72 16.53 7.12
CA SER A 145 0.06 17.26 6.10
C SER A 145 -0.68 17.29 4.76
N PHE A 146 -1.29 16.18 4.36
CA PHE A 146 -2.10 16.11 3.15
C PHE A 146 -3.33 17.00 3.24
N ALA A 147 -4.08 16.95 4.36
CA ALA A 147 -5.25 17.79 4.58
C ALA A 147 -4.91 19.29 4.58
N LEU A 148 -3.78 19.69 5.18
CA LEU A 148 -3.27 21.06 5.13
C LEU A 148 -2.92 21.48 3.70
N LEU A 149 -2.35 20.59 2.90
CA LEU A 149 -2.04 20.86 1.49
C LEU A 149 -3.30 21.02 0.63
N VAL A 150 -4.34 20.19 0.84
CA VAL A 150 -5.66 20.35 0.21
C VAL A 150 -6.30 21.66 0.64
N SER A 151 -6.20 22.01 1.91
CA SER A 151 -6.71 23.28 2.44
C SER A 151 -5.99 24.46 1.79
N ALA A 152 -4.66 24.43 1.70
CA ALA A 152 -3.90 25.45 0.97
C ALA A 152 -4.31 25.52 -0.51
N TYR A 153 -4.62 24.39 -1.15
CA TYR A 153 -5.14 24.36 -2.52
C TYR A 153 -6.50 25.04 -2.68
N CYS A 154 -7.38 24.92 -1.68
CA CYS A 154 -8.66 25.63 -1.59
C CYS A 154 -8.47 27.13 -1.31
N LEU A 155 -7.52 27.48 -0.44
CA LEU A 155 -7.31 28.85 0.00
C LEU A 155 -6.57 29.69 -1.05
N VAL A 156 -5.49 29.17 -1.63
CA VAL A 156 -4.53 29.94 -2.46
C VAL A 156 -5.02 30.10 -3.89
N THR A 157 -5.50 29.03 -4.52
CA THR A 157 -5.82 29.01 -5.96
C THR A 157 -6.91 30.02 -6.36
N PRO A 158 -8.01 30.18 -5.61
CA PRO A 158 -9.07 31.12 -5.98
C PRO A 158 -8.62 32.59 -6.03
N TRP A 159 -7.74 33.06 -5.13
CA TRP A 159 -7.29 34.47 -5.14
C TRP A 159 -6.67 34.87 -6.48
N PHE A 160 -5.92 33.96 -7.10
CA PHE A 160 -5.25 34.24 -8.35
C PHE A 160 -6.19 34.22 -9.57
N LEU A 161 -7.37 33.60 -9.47
CA LEU A 161 -8.41 33.64 -10.51
C LEU A 161 -8.95 35.06 -10.73
N PHE A 162 -8.80 35.95 -9.75
CA PHE A 162 -9.37 37.31 -9.76
C PHE A 162 -8.41 38.40 -10.23
N THR A 163 -7.17 38.05 -10.56
CA THR A 163 -6.15 39.02 -10.97
C THR A 163 -6.50 39.67 -12.31
N LYS A 164 -6.42 41.00 -12.39
CA LYS A 164 -6.69 41.79 -13.61
C LYS A 164 -5.58 41.60 -14.66
N HIS A 165 -4.36 41.30 -14.22
CA HIS A 165 -3.22 41.05 -15.11
C HIS A 165 -3.38 39.72 -15.84
N THR A 166 -3.58 39.78 -17.15
CA THR A 166 -3.85 38.61 -18.01
C THR A 166 -2.75 37.56 -17.99
N VAL A 167 -1.49 37.98 -17.84
CA VAL A 167 -0.30 37.11 -17.75
C VAL A 167 -0.21 36.46 -16.38
N ALA A 168 -0.36 37.23 -15.29
CA ALA A 168 -0.38 36.68 -13.93
C ALA A 168 -1.53 35.67 -13.76
N ARG A 169 -2.73 36.01 -14.26
CA ARG A 169 -3.90 35.11 -14.23
C ARG A 169 -3.70 33.82 -15.02
N ARG A 170 -2.97 33.86 -16.14
CA ARG A 170 -2.77 32.68 -17.00
C ARG A 170 -1.58 31.83 -16.57
N SER A 171 -0.46 32.41 -16.17
CA SER A 171 0.76 31.65 -15.90
C SER A 171 0.95 31.33 -14.42
N LEU A 172 0.67 32.26 -13.49
CA LEU A 172 0.89 32.04 -12.06
C LEU A 172 -0.17 31.12 -11.44
N VAL A 173 -1.45 31.34 -11.76
CA VAL A 173 -2.56 30.46 -11.30
C VAL A 173 -2.29 29.02 -11.75
N LEU A 174 -2.00 28.85 -13.04
CA LEU A 174 -1.77 27.53 -13.61
C LEU A 174 -0.50 26.90 -13.02
N LEU A 175 0.56 27.68 -12.75
CA LEU A 175 1.77 27.17 -12.12
C LEU A 175 1.49 26.64 -10.70
N ILE A 176 0.84 27.45 -9.85
CA ILE A 176 0.48 27.05 -8.48
C ILE A 176 -0.45 25.84 -8.50
N ASN A 177 -1.49 25.87 -9.35
CA ASN A 177 -2.44 24.77 -9.48
C ASN A 177 -1.76 23.47 -9.91
N ASN A 178 -0.81 23.56 -10.85
CA ASN A 178 -0.07 22.39 -11.31
C ASN A 178 0.96 21.90 -10.29
N ALA A 179 1.59 22.78 -9.53
CA ALA A 179 2.54 22.42 -8.48
C ALA A 179 1.85 21.72 -7.30
N LEU A 180 0.81 22.34 -6.71
CA LEU A 180 0.04 21.75 -5.61
C LEU A 180 -0.66 20.46 -6.06
N GLY A 181 -1.26 20.49 -7.25
CA GLY A 181 -1.90 19.30 -7.83
C GLY A 181 -0.92 18.17 -8.10
N PHE A 182 0.35 18.44 -8.46
CA PHE A 182 1.38 17.41 -8.63
C PHE A 182 1.73 16.74 -7.30
N VAL A 183 1.89 17.53 -6.24
CA VAL A 183 2.23 17.00 -4.91
C VAL A 183 1.09 16.11 -4.41
N LEU A 184 -0.15 16.60 -4.46
CA LEU A 184 -1.33 15.87 -3.98
C LEU A 184 -1.60 14.57 -4.75
N ASN A 185 -1.45 14.58 -6.08
CA ASN A 185 -1.87 13.47 -6.93
C ASN A 185 -0.79 12.43 -7.26
N SER A 186 0.47 12.79 -7.10
CA SER A 186 1.58 11.93 -7.52
C SER A 186 2.67 11.88 -6.47
N ALA A 187 3.26 13.02 -6.09
CA ALA A 187 4.43 12.98 -5.22
C ALA A 187 4.12 12.39 -3.84
N PHE A 188 2.96 12.73 -3.25
CA PHE A 188 2.60 12.26 -1.92
C PHE A 188 2.27 10.75 -1.88
N PRO A 189 1.40 10.19 -2.75
CA PRO A 189 1.19 8.74 -2.80
C PRO A 189 2.47 7.95 -3.10
N ILE A 190 3.33 8.48 -3.98
CA ILE A 190 4.63 7.86 -4.29
C ILE A 190 5.53 7.85 -3.05
N ALA A 191 5.60 8.95 -2.29
CA ALA A 191 6.42 9.03 -1.10
C ALA A 191 5.98 8.02 -0.02
N LEU A 192 4.66 7.86 0.18
CA LEU A 192 4.10 6.86 1.09
C LEU A 192 4.54 5.44 0.70
N PHE A 193 4.44 5.10 -0.58
CA PHE A 193 4.83 3.79 -1.09
C PHE A 193 6.33 3.54 -0.99
N ILE A 194 7.14 4.48 -1.47
CA ILE A 194 8.61 4.34 -1.53
C ILE A 194 9.18 4.17 -0.13
N PHE A 195 8.70 4.92 0.87
CA PHE A 195 9.20 4.77 2.23
C PHE A 195 9.01 3.34 2.77
N GLN A 196 7.83 2.76 2.56
CA GLN A 196 7.54 1.39 2.98
C GLN A 196 8.34 0.37 2.16
N ALA A 197 8.41 0.54 0.84
CA ALA A 197 9.13 -0.37 -0.05
C ALA A 197 10.64 -0.38 0.22
N LEU A 198 11.25 0.77 0.50
CA LEU A 198 12.67 0.86 0.85
C LEU A 198 12.98 0.11 2.15
N ARG A 199 12.08 0.16 3.13
CA ARG A 199 12.25 -0.58 4.39
C ARG A 199 12.26 -2.08 4.16
N LEU A 200 11.36 -2.60 3.32
CA LEU A 200 11.29 -4.03 3.00
C LEU A 200 12.44 -4.51 2.10
N VAL A 201 12.81 -3.73 1.08
CA VAL A 201 13.75 -4.19 0.04
C VAL A 201 15.21 -3.92 0.41
N ILE A 202 15.49 -2.80 1.08
CA ILE A 202 16.86 -2.34 1.35
C ILE A 202 17.27 -2.57 2.79
N LEU A 203 16.40 -2.27 3.76
CA LEU A 203 16.77 -2.35 5.18
C LEU A 203 16.71 -3.79 5.67
N ASP A 204 15.55 -4.44 5.56
CA ASP A 204 15.36 -5.77 6.12
C ASP A 204 14.17 -6.48 5.47
N ARG A 205 14.40 -7.68 4.91
CA ARG A 205 13.32 -8.49 4.31
C ARG A 205 12.44 -9.15 5.36
N HIS A 206 12.98 -9.46 6.54
CA HIS A 206 12.25 -10.15 7.60
C HIS A 206 11.21 -9.24 8.25
N VAL A 207 11.25 -7.92 8.03
CA VAL A 207 10.22 -6.99 8.49
C VAL A 207 8.81 -7.33 7.99
N GLN A 208 8.68 -8.15 6.93
CA GLN A 208 7.41 -8.70 6.46
C GLN A 208 6.73 -9.64 7.47
N ASN A 209 7.46 -10.12 8.47
CA ASN A 209 6.94 -10.94 9.56
C ASN A 209 6.54 -10.10 10.79
N ASP A 210 6.89 -8.81 10.85
CA ASP A 210 6.44 -7.90 11.91
C ASP A 210 4.99 -7.49 11.65
N ASP A 211 4.08 -7.93 12.52
CA ASP A 211 2.64 -7.72 12.37
C ASP A 211 2.24 -6.24 12.27
N LYS A 212 2.97 -5.32 12.93
CA LYS A 212 2.69 -3.88 12.90
C LYS A 212 3.09 -3.30 11.55
N PHE A 213 4.26 -3.67 11.03
CA PHE A 213 4.71 -3.27 9.71
C PHE A 213 3.76 -3.76 8.61
N VAL A 214 3.32 -5.02 8.69
CA VAL A 214 2.34 -5.59 7.76
C VAL A 214 1.01 -4.84 7.86
N THR A 215 0.52 -4.57 9.08
CA THR A 215 -0.71 -3.79 9.30
C THR A 215 -0.64 -2.42 8.61
N VAL A 216 0.44 -1.66 8.86
CA VAL A 216 0.63 -0.33 8.26
C VAL A 216 0.73 -0.43 6.73
N SER A 217 1.47 -1.41 6.22
CA SER A 217 1.70 -1.58 4.79
C SER A 217 0.43 -1.97 4.04
N LEU A 218 -0.40 -2.85 4.60
CA LEU A 218 -1.69 -3.21 4.03
C LEU A 218 -2.68 -2.05 4.03
N LEU A 219 -2.75 -1.26 5.11
CA LEU A 219 -3.63 -0.08 5.17
C LEU A 219 -3.20 0.99 4.14
N ILE A 220 -1.89 1.24 4.00
CA ILE A 220 -1.35 2.10 2.94
C ILE A 220 -1.68 1.52 1.55
N GLY A 221 -1.54 0.21 1.37
CA GLY A 221 -1.93 -0.49 0.14
C GLY A 221 -3.40 -0.29 -0.22
N ARG A 222 -4.31 -0.45 0.74
CA ARG A 222 -5.78 -0.22 0.59
C ARG A 222 -6.14 1.24 0.23
N TYR A 223 -5.28 2.18 0.60
CA TYR A 223 -5.42 3.58 0.20
C TYR A 223 -4.92 3.83 -1.25
N ILE A 224 -3.71 3.35 -1.55
CA ILE A 224 -3.05 3.57 -2.85
C ILE A 224 -3.83 2.85 -3.96
N MET A 225 -4.19 1.60 -3.72
CA MET A 225 -5.02 0.83 -4.63
C MET A 225 -6.42 1.40 -4.71
N VAL A 226 -7.05 1.24 -5.87
CA VAL A 226 -8.44 1.59 -6.07
C VAL A 226 -9.31 0.58 -5.38
N SER A 227 -10.12 1.04 -4.43
CA SER A 227 -11.04 0.18 -3.66
C SER A 227 -12.52 0.39 -3.98
N SER A 228 -12.87 1.42 -4.76
CA SER A 228 -14.27 1.69 -5.14
C SER A 228 -14.40 2.51 -6.44
N PRO A 229 -15.59 2.56 -7.06
CA PRO A 229 -15.85 3.43 -8.20
C PRO A 229 -15.62 4.93 -7.92
N ALA A 230 -15.99 5.38 -6.71
CA ALA A 230 -15.77 6.77 -6.31
C ALA A 230 -14.29 7.11 -6.18
N ASP A 231 -13.50 6.17 -5.63
CA ASP A 231 -12.05 6.30 -5.57
C ASP A 231 -11.43 6.34 -6.97
N LEU A 232 -11.85 5.43 -7.85
CA LEU A 232 -11.42 5.41 -9.25
C LEU A 232 -11.69 6.75 -9.93
N PHE A 233 -12.91 7.27 -9.80
CA PHE A 233 -13.31 8.54 -10.39
C PHE A 233 -12.43 9.69 -9.89
N SER A 234 -12.24 9.80 -8.57
CA SER A 234 -11.45 10.88 -7.97
C SER A 234 -9.99 10.88 -8.46
N LYS A 235 -9.41 9.69 -8.64
CA LYS A 235 -8.05 9.50 -9.18
C LYS A 235 -8.00 9.86 -10.67
N ILE A 236 -8.92 9.36 -11.51
CA ILE A 236 -8.95 9.64 -12.96
C ILE A 236 -9.20 11.13 -13.24
N ALA A 237 -10.23 11.71 -12.61
CA ALA A 237 -10.65 13.08 -12.86
C ALA A 237 -9.49 14.05 -12.62
N SER A 238 -8.80 13.90 -11.48
CA SER A 238 -7.66 14.74 -11.11
C SER A 238 -6.50 14.66 -12.12
N GLN A 239 -6.23 13.48 -12.71
CA GLN A 239 -5.18 13.34 -13.72
C GLN A 239 -5.57 13.94 -15.07
N CYS A 240 -6.79 13.70 -15.53
CA CYS A 240 -7.29 14.23 -16.80
C CYS A 240 -7.31 15.76 -16.79
N LEU A 241 -7.83 16.36 -15.71
CA LEU A 241 -7.89 17.81 -15.52
C LEU A 241 -6.49 18.42 -15.45
N SER A 242 -5.58 17.75 -14.71
CA SER A 242 -4.18 18.13 -14.68
C SER A 242 -3.54 18.16 -16.06
N CYS A 243 -3.74 17.14 -16.89
CA CYS A 243 -3.15 17.05 -18.23
C CYS A 243 -3.66 18.16 -19.17
N VAL A 244 -4.91 18.61 -19.00
CA VAL A 244 -5.42 19.78 -19.72
C VAL A 244 -4.75 21.06 -19.20
N SER A 245 -4.70 21.23 -17.88
CA SER A 245 -4.13 22.39 -17.20
C SER A 245 -2.65 22.62 -17.54
N ILE A 246 -1.84 21.55 -17.52
CA ILE A 246 -0.40 21.62 -17.82
C ILE A 246 -0.14 21.98 -19.29
N ARG A 247 -0.95 21.47 -20.23
CA ARG A 247 -0.85 21.85 -21.64
C ARG A 247 -1.16 23.32 -21.83
N SER A 248 -2.19 23.84 -21.16
CA SER A 248 -2.51 25.26 -21.16
C SER A 248 -1.38 26.11 -20.55
N LEU A 249 -0.74 25.62 -19.48
CA LEU A 249 0.40 26.28 -18.85
C LEU A 249 1.60 26.37 -19.81
N VAL A 250 2.00 25.26 -20.43
CA VAL A 250 3.07 25.23 -21.45
C VAL A 250 2.70 26.13 -22.64
N GLN A 251 1.43 26.12 -23.09
CA GLN A 251 0.94 27.05 -24.13
C GLN A 251 1.16 28.52 -23.80
N SER A 252 1.03 28.90 -22.53
CA SER A 252 1.19 30.29 -22.11
C SER A 252 2.61 30.84 -22.28
N VAL A 253 3.64 29.99 -22.24
CA VAL A 253 5.06 30.40 -22.32
C VAL A 253 5.74 30.09 -23.66
N THR A 254 5.17 29.21 -24.48
CA THR A 254 5.75 28.83 -25.77
C THR A 254 5.15 29.58 -26.97
N THR A 255 4.05 30.32 -26.79
CA THR A 255 3.43 31.08 -27.90
C THR A 255 4.20 32.39 -28.16
N LYS A 256 4.75 32.56 -29.38
CA LYS A 256 5.36 33.83 -29.79
C LYS A 256 4.30 34.94 -29.80
N ALA A 257 4.59 36.08 -29.15
CA ALA A 257 3.83 37.30 -29.33
C ALA A 257 3.84 37.68 -30.82
N PRO A 258 2.71 38.16 -31.40
CA PRO A 258 2.71 38.61 -32.78
C PRO A 258 3.72 39.76 -32.92
N SER A 259 4.72 39.58 -33.79
CA SER A 259 5.59 40.66 -34.22
C SER A 259 4.69 41.78 -34.74
N ALA A 260 4.63 42.90 -34.02
CA ALA A 260 3.97 44.09 -34.53
C ALA A 260 4.66 44.46 -35.85
N ARG A 261 3.96 44.31 -36.98
CA ARG A 261 4.40 44.89 -38.25
C ARG A 261 4.45 46.40 -38.05
N TYR A 262 5.65 46.93 -37.84
CA TYR A 262 5.89 48.36 -38.00
C TYR A 262 5.65 48.70 -39.48
N PRO A 263 4.79 49.68 -39.81
CA PRO A 263 4.78 50.23 -41.15
C PRO A 263 6.12 50.94 -41.36
N SER A 264 6.84 50.52 -42.40
CA SER A 264 8.09 51.15 -42.83
C SER A 264 7.83 52.61 -43.21
N ARG A 265 8.34 53.55 -42.42
CA ARG A 265 8.67 54.88 -42.92
C ARG A 265 10.09 55.25 -42.49
N TYR A 266 10.88 55.52 -43.52
CA TYR A 266 12.24 56.01 -43.52
C TYR A 266 12.48 57.11 -42.48
N SER A 267 13.58 56.99 -41.72
CA SER A 267 14.37 58.11 -41.17
C SER A 267 15.80 57.60 -40.88
N PRO A 268 16.85 58.41 -41.09
CA PRO A 268 18.26 57.99 -41.15
C PRO A 268 18.84 57.65 -39.76
N PRO A 269 20.03 57.01 -39.69
CA PRO A 269 20.54 56.45 -38.44
C PRO A 269 21.05 57.58 -37.51
N ALA A 270 20.41 57.74 -36.36
CA ALA A 270 21.01 58.46 -35.25
C ALA A 270 22.00 57.53 -34.52
N ALA A 271 23.20 58.07 -34.29
CA ALA A 271 24.38 57.38 -33.78
C ALA A 271 24.11 56.50 -32.54
N ILE A 272 24.73 55.32 -32.55
CA ILE A 272 24.81 54.40 -31.41
C ILE A 272 25.74 55.04 -30.37
N VAL A 273 25.18 55.54 -29.27
CA VAL A 273 25.94 55.81 -28.04
C VAL A 273 25.89 54.54 -27.19
N CYS A 274 27.01 53.84 -27.08
CA CYS A 274 27.20 52.74 -26.13
C CYS A 274 27.23 53.29 -24.71
N GLY A 275 26.19 53.01 -23.93
CA GLY A 275 26.18 53.10 -22.47
C GLY A 275 25.77 51.75 -21.86
N PRO A 276 26.20 51.42 -20.64
CA PRO A 276 25.86 50.15 -19.99
C PRO A 276 24.34 50.05 -19.80
N PRO A 277 23.75 48.83 -19.74
CA PRO A 277 22.31 48.67 -19.65
C PRO A 277 21.81 49.27 -18.33
N ALA A 278 21.11 50.39 -18.42
CA ALA A 278 20.41 50.97 -17.28
C ALA A 278 19.36 49.96 -16.81
N ALA A 279 19.55 49.41 -15.60
CA ALA A 279 18.54 48.65 -14.90
C ALA A 279 17.34 49.56 -14.66
N LEU A 280 16.26 49.34 -15.42
CA LEU A 280 14.97 49.97 -15.14
C LEU A 280 14.46 49.44 -13.78
N PRO A 281 14.04 50.31 -12.85
CA PRO A 281 13.49 49.86 -11.59
C PRO A 281 12.22 49.06 -11.86
N LEU A 282 12.11 47.89 -11.23
CA LEU A 282 10.87 47.14 -11.12
C LEU A 282 9.89 47.96 -10.28
N ASP A 283 9.19 48.91 -10.90
CA ASP A 283 8.06 49.60 -10.29
C ASP A 283 7.09 48.54 -9.75
N SER A 284 6.73 48.68 -8.47
CA SER A 284 5.93 47.77 -7.66
C SER A 284 4.81 47.08 -8.44
N PHE A 285 4.90 45.76 -8.58
CA PHE A 285 3.85 44.92 -9.15
C PHE A 285 2.61 44.94 -8.24
N SER A 286 1.63 45.80 -8.54
CA SER A 286 0.35 45.82 -7.81
C SER A 286 -0.67 44.89 -8.47
N LEU A 287 -1.13 43.86 -7.75
CA LEU A 287 -2.23 42.99 -8.15
C LEU A 287 -3.57 43.72 -8.00
N GLN A 288 -4.26 43.99 -9.11
CA GLN A 288 -5.61 44.53 -9.07
C GLN A 288 -6.64 43.41 -9.26
N PHE A 289 -7.78 43.45 -8.57
CA PHE A 289 -8.81 42.40 -8.61
C PHE A 289 -10.10 42.84 -9.33
N ARG A 290 -10.77 41.93 -10.06
CA ARG A 290 -12.05 42.21 -10.74
C ARG A 290 -13.24 41.80 -9.86
N HIS A 291 -14.10 42.74 -9.51
CA HIS A 291 -15.28 42.47 -8.69
C HIS A 291 -16.45 41.93 -9.54
N ARG A 292 -16.79 40.65 -9.36
CA ARG A 292 -18.03 40.02 -9.87
C ARG A 292 -18.68 39.26 -8.71
N ARG A 293 -20.00 39.44 -8.50
CA ARG A 293 -20.71 38.86 -7.33
C ARG A 293 -20.61 37.34 -7.22
N HIS A 294 -20.81 36.60 -8.32
CA HIS A 294 -20.68 35.12 -8.34
C HIS A 294 -19.26 34.64 -8.02
N MET A 295 -18.25 35.41 -8.41
CA MET A 295 -16.84 35.10 -8.16
C MET A 295 -16.45 35.31 -6.70
N LEU A 296 -17.03 36.33 -6.05
CA LEU A 296 -16.88 36.54 -4.62
C LEU A 296 -17.51 35.37 -3.84
N TRP A 297 -18.71 34.94 -4.19
CA TRP A 297 -19.35 33.77 -3.57
C TRP A 297 -18.52 32.49 -3.74
N TYR A 298 -17.93 32.27 -4.91
CA TYR A 298 -17.02 31.16 -5.14
C TYR A 298 -15.78 31.22 -4.25
N LEU A 299 -15.16 32.40 -4.10
CA LEU A 299 -14.04 32.60 -3.18
C LEU A 299 -14.44 32.28 -1.74
N ILE A 300 -15.57 32.85 -1.27
CA ILE A 300 -16.08 32.61 0.09
C ILE A 300 -16.33 31.12 0.32
N ALA A 301 -16.95 30.42 -0.64
CA ALA A 301 -17.22 28.99 -0.54
C ALA A 301 -15.92 28.16 -0.41
N ASN A 302 -14.89 28.46 -1.21
CA ASN A 302 -13.61 27.76 -1.13
C ASN A 302 -12.84 28.07 0.15
N LEU A 303 -12.90 29.32 0.63
CA LEU A 303 -12.30 29.71 1.91
C LEU A 303 -12.97 28.97 3.06
N ALA A 304 -14.29 28.97 3.10
CA ALA A 304 -15.06 28.24 4.10
C ALA A 304 -14.73 26.74 4.05
N TRP A 305 -14.68 26.14 2.85
CA TRP A 305 -14.34 24.73 2.69
C TRP A 305 -12.91 24.40 3.15
N GLY A 306 -11.93 25.22 2.79
CA GLY A 306 -10.55 25.04 3.26
C GLY A 306 -10.43 25.12 4.78
N ILE A 307 -11.13 26.07 5.41
CA ILE A 307 -11.18 26.18 6.88
C ILE A 307 -11.85 24.94 7.49
N THR A 308 -12.94 24.45 6.90
CA THR A 308 -13.62 23.23 7.34
C THR A 308 -12.68 22.01 7.30
N ILE A 309 -11.89 21.84 6.23
CA ILE A 309 -10.91 20.74 6.14
C ILE A 309 -9.87 20.85 7.27
N VAL A 310 -9.31 22.04 7.50
CA VAL A 310 -8.34 22.24 8.60
C VAL A 310 -9.00 21.97 9.96
N ALA A 311 -10.23 22.42 10.17
CA ALA A 311 -10.96 22.21 11.41
C ALA A 311 -11.25 20.72 11.64
N CYS A 312 -11.71 19.99 10.63
CA CYS A 312 -11.95 18.55 10.71
C CYS A 312 -10.65 17.77 10.96
N ALA A 313 -9.57 18.08 10.22
CA ALA A 313 -8.27 17.44 10.42
C ALA A 313 -7.70 17.79 11.79
N GLY A 314 -7.81 19.03 12.25
CA GLY A 314 -7.37 19.44 13.59
C GLY A 314 -8.17 18.73 14.68
N ALA A 315 -9.50 18.71 14.58
CA ALA A 315 -10.36 18.02 15.54
C ALA A 315 -10.03 16.52 15.63
N ALA A 316 -9.91 15.84 14.49
CA ALA A 316 -9.59 14.42 14.44
C ALA A 316 -8.24 14.06 15.07
N ASN A 317 -7.27 14.99 15.04
CA ASN A 317 -5.91 14.75 15.53
C ASN A 317 -5.65 15.26 16.96
N PHE A 318 -6.39 16.26 17.43
CA PHE A 318 -6.13 16.93 18.72
C PHE A 318 -7.28 16.88 19.72
N LEU A 319 -8.53 16.65 19.28
CA LEU A 319 -9.72 16.64 20.16
C LEU A 319 -10.29 15.23 20.41
N ARG A 320 -9.54 14.20 20.01
CA ARG A 320 -9.95 12.80 20.10
C ARG A 320 -9.71 12.22 21.49
N THR A 321 -10.58 11.31 21.90
CA THR A 321 -10.38 10.49 23.10
C THR A 321 -9.14 9.60 22.94
N PRO A 322 -8.21 9.59 23.91
CA PRO A 322 -7.00 8.79 23.81
C PRO A 322 -7.36 7.30 23.78
N CYS A 323 -6.71 6.55 22.89
CA CYS A 323 -6.81 5.10 22.89
C CYS A 323 -6.07 4.49 24.09
N PRO A 324 -6.48 3.31 24.55
CA PRO A 324 -5.74 2.55 25.56
C PRO A 324 -4.30 2.25 25.15
N ASP A 325 -3.42 1.99 26.11
CA ASP A 325 -1.99 1.71 25.90
C ASP A 325 -1.72 0.43 25.09
N TYR A 326 -2.64 -0.53 25.13
CA TYR A 326 -2.59 -1.76 24.34
C TYR A 326 -3.05 -1.57 22.89
N CYS A 327 -3.53 -0.38 22.52
CA CYS A 327 -3.75 0.00 21.14
C CYS A 327 -2.44 0.51 20.52
N MET A 328 -1.72 -0.36 19.83
CA MET A 328 -0.39 -0.04 19.29
C MET A 328 -0.45 0.85 18.05
N LEU A 329 -1.52 0.74 17.25
CA LEU A 329 -1.74 1.56 16.06
C LEU A 329 -3.19 2.02 16.02
N ALA A 330 -3.38 3.31 15.72
CA ALA A 330 -4.69 3.92 15.55
C ALA A 330 -4.68 4.84 14.33
N THR A 331 -5.83 5.00 13.68
CA THR A 331 -6.03 5.97 12.59
C THR A 331 -6.79 7.18 13.13
N SER A 332 -7.01 8.22 12.33
CA SER A 332 -7.73 9.42 12.78
C SER A 332 -8.87 9.83 11.84
N PRO A 333 -9.92 8.98 11.68
CA PRO A 333 -11.10 9.29 10.88
C PRO A 333 -11.68 10.67 11.15
N TRP A 334 -12.05 11.38 10.08
CA TRP A 334 -12.82 12.61 10.22
C TRP A 334 -14.22 12.33 10.76
N LEU A 335 -14.76 13.29 11.51
CA LEU A 335 -16.11 13.26 12.09
C LEU A 335 -16.35 12.19 13.18
N ASP A 336 -15.31 11.42 13.53
CA ASP A 336 -15.31 10.51 14.67
C ASP A 336 -14.19 10.91 15.64
N LEU A 337 -14.57 11.29 16.86
CA LEU A 337 -13.66 11.70 17.93
C LEU A 337 -13.43 10.59 18.96
N THR A 338 -13.98 9.41 18.72
CA THR A 338 -13.70 8.21 19.55
C THR A 338 -12.35 7.60 19.17
N CYS A 339 -11.84 6.71 20.03
CA CYS A 339 -10.67 5.91 19.68
C CYS A 339 -11.00 5.05 18.45
N SER A 340 -10.11 5.03 17.46
CA SER A 340 -10.20 4.18 16.27
C SER A 340 -8.93 3.35 16.21
N CYS A 341 -8.89 2.32 17.05
CA CYS A 341 -7.78 1.39 17.12
C CYS A 341 -7.80 0.46 15.91
N VAL A 342 -6.65 0.28 15.26
CA VAL A 342 -6.51 -0.67 14.15
C VAL A 342 -5.63 -1.86 14.50
N HIS A 343 -4.72 -1.74 15.47
CA HIS A 343 -3.88 -2.85 15.91
C HIS A 343 -3.84 -2.91 17.44
N VAL A 344 -4.35 -4.01 17.99
CA VAL A 344 -4.35 -4.30 19.43
C VAL A 344 -3.28 -5.34 19.74
N GLU A 345 -2.46 -5.08 20.76
CA GLU A 345 -1.48 -6.03 21.30
C GLU A 345 -1.70 -6.25 22.80
N LEU A 346 -2.28 -7.40 23.15
CA LEU A 346 -2.58 -7.81 24.52
C LEU A 346 -1.63 -8.92 24.96
N ASN A 347 -0.56 -8.56 25.67
CA ASN A 347 0.27 -9.51 26.41
C ASN A 347 -0.21 -9.58 27.87
N CYS A 348 -0.99 -10.60 28.23
CA CYS A 348 -1.60 -10.70 29.56
C CYS A 348 -0.56 -10.94 30.65
N ALA A 349 0.49 -11.73 30.38
CA ALA A 349 1.55 -11.99 31.34
C ALA A 349 2.31 -10.72 31.74
N LEU A 350 2.67 -9.87 30.76
CA LEU A 350 3.34 -8.60 31.04
C LEU A 350 2.43 -7.57 31.71
N ARG A 351 1.13 -7.61 31.42
CA ARG A 351 0.13 -6.67 31.98
C ARG A 351 -0.48 -7.12 33.30
N GLY A 352 -0.18 -8.35 33.75
CA GLY A 352 -0.80 -8.91 34.96
C GLY A 352 -2.30 -9.18 34.82
N ILE A 353 -2.81 -9.35 33.60
CA ILE A 353 -4.21 -9.70 33.34
C ILE A 353 -4.40 -11.19 33.67
N ARG A 354 -5.39 -11.51 34.50
CA ARG A 354 -5.70 -12.89 34.93
C ARG A 354 -7.10 -13.28 34.47
N GLY A 355 -7.29 -14.56 34.11
CA GLY A 355 -8.57 -15.11 33.66
C GLY A 355 -8.90 -14.81 32.19
N THR A 356 -10.13 -15.10 31.80
CA THR A 356 -10.59 -15.19 30.39
C THR A 356 -11.24 -13.91 29.86
N THR A 357 -10.78 -12.74 30.28
CA THR A 357 -11.48 -11.46 30.10
C THR A 357 -10.99 -10.64 28.89
N VAL A 358 -10.43 -11.28 27.87
CA VAL A 358 -9.84 -10.56 26.71
C VAL A 358 -10.89 -9.76 25.94
N ASP A 359 -12.14 -10.24 25.94
CA ASP A 359 -13.31 -9.57 25.35
C ASP A 359 -13.59 -8.18 25.96
N GLU A 360 -13.31 -7.98 27.25
CA GLU A 360 -13.44 -6.68 27.91
C GLU A 360 -12.48 -5.62 27.34
N TYR A 361 -11.31 -6.05 26.85
CA TYR A 361 -10.29 -5.16 26.29
C TYR A 361 -10.55 -4.80 24.82
N ILE A 362 -11.41 -5.56 24.13
CA ILE A 362 -11.77 -5.34 22.72
C ILE A 362 -13.21 -4.85 22.57
N ARG A 363 -13.78 -4.16 23.57
CA ARG A 363 -15.13 -3.60 23.43
C ARG A 363 -15.13 -2.43 22.43
N PRO A 364 -16.10 -2.35 21.51
CA PRO A 364 -16.18 -1.24 20.55
C PRO A 364 -16.27 0.15 21.17
N ARG A 365 -16.75 0.25 22.41
CA ARG A 365 -16.81 1.52 23.15
C ARG A 365 -15.43 2.04 23.55
N ASP A 366 -14.47 1.14 23.75
CA ASP A 366 -13.14 1.46 24.26
C ASP A 366 -12.14 1.66 23.10
N ILE A 367 -12.23 0.84 22.05
CA ILE A 367 -11.26 0.83 20.93
C ILE A 367 -11.85 1.25 19.57
N GLY A 368 -13.15 1.54 19.50
CA GLY A 368 -13.86 1.80 18.24
C GLY A 368 -14.19 0.51 17.48
N THR A 369 -14.60 0.61 16.21
CA THR A 369 -14.97 -0.53 15.35
C THR A 369 -13.97 -0.79 14.22
N SER A 370 -12.84 -0.08 14.22
CA SER A 370 -11.85 -0.09 13.14
C SER A 370 -10.76 -1.15 13.28
N LEU A 371 -10.90 -2.06 14.25
CA LEU A 371 -9.90 -3.09 14.52
C LEU A 371 -9.58 -3.89 13.25
N PHE A 372 -8.30 -3.90 12.89
CA PHE A 372 -7.78 -4.55 11.70
C PHE A 372 -6.95 -5.79 12.07
N THR A 373 -6.16 -5.70 13.14
CA THR A 373 -5.34 -6.79 13.65
C THR A 373 -5.51 -6.93 15.15
N LEU A 374 -5.83 -8.14 15.60
CA LEU A 374 -5.88 -8.52 16.99
C LEU A 374 -4.71 -9.46 17.31
N ASN A 375 -3.79 -9.02 18.16
CA ASN A 375 -2.69 -9.84 18.66
C ASN A 375 -2.84 -10.08 20.16
N VAL A 376 -3.03 -11.34 20.55
CA VAL A 376 -3.21 -11.76 21.94
C VAL A 376 -2.11 -12.76 22.30
N ARG A 377 -1.39 -12.47 23.38
CA ARG A 377 -0.18 -13.20 23.77
C ARG A 377 -0.24 -13.57 25.25
N ARG A 378 0.12 -14.80 25.58
CA ARG A 378 0.28 -15.26 26.97
C ARG A 378 -0.95 -14.99 27.84
N CYS A 379 -2.13 -15.17 27.27
CA CYS A 379 -3.43 -14.98 27.93
C CYS A 379 -4.10 -16.33 28.21
N ASP A 380 -4.86 -16.38 29.30
CA ASP A 380 -5.70 -17.51 29.67
C ASP A 380 -7.00 -17.47 28.85
N LEU A 381 -7.07 -18.28 27.80
CA LEU A 381 -8.15 -18.36 26.80
C LEU A 381 -8.48 -19.83 26.49
N PRO A 382 -9.01 -20.61 27.44
CA PRO A 382 -9.26 -22.04 27.22
C PRO A 382 -10.21 -22.30 26.04
N HIS A 383 -11.19 -21.41 25.84
CA HIS A 383 -12.21 -21.48 24.79
C HIS A 383 -11.98 -20.52 23.60
N GLY A 384 -10.77 -19.95 23.48
CA GLY A 384 -10.45 -18.92 22.49
C GLY A 384 -11.15 -17.58 22.73
N VAL A 385 -11.16 -16.71 21.73
CA VAL A 385 -11.86 -15.41 21.79
C VAL A 385 -13.31 -15.60 21.33
N PRO A 386 -14.33 -15.17 22.09
CA PRO A 386 -15.72 -15.33 21.66
C PRO A 386 -15.98 -14.71 20.28
N ILE A 387 -16.60 -15.46 19.37
CA ILE A 387 -16.92 -14.98 18.01
C ILE A 387 -17.83 -13.73 18.07
N ALA A 388 -18.75 -13.69 19.04
CA ALA A 388 -19.57 -12.52 19.33
C ALA A 388 -18.77 -11.25 19.60
N ALA A 389 -17.62 -11.36 20.28
CA ALA A 389 -16.74 -10.21 20.56
C ALA A 389 -16.03 -9.70 19.30
N LEU A 390 -15.83 -10.57 18.30
CA LEU A 390 -15.20 -10.22 17.03
C LEU A 390 -16.19 -9.63 15.99
N GLN A 391 -17.50 -9.91 16.12
CA GLN A 391 -18.53 -9.46 15.18
C GLN A 391 -18.56 -7.96 14.85
N PRO A 392 -18.34 -7.04 15.82
CA PRO A 392 -18.40 -5.61 15.52
C PRO A 392 -17.32 -5.15 14.53
N PHE A 393 -16.25 -5.93 14.34
CA PHE A 393 -15.06 -5.55 13.58
C PHE A 393 -15.13 -6.05 12.14
N GLN A 394 -15.92 -5.37 11.32
CA GLN A 394 -16.11 -5.69 9.90
C GLN A 394 -14.88 -5.46 9.02
N SER A 395 -13.81 -4.89 9.58
CA SER A 395 -12.51 -4.70 8.92
C SER A 395 -11.41 -5.60 9.47
N LEU A 396 -11.74 -6.52 10.39
CA LEU A 396 -10.77 -7.43 11.01
C LEU A 396 -10.14 -8.31 9.93
N PHE A 397 -8.84 -8.16 9.75
CA PHE A 397 -8.04 -8.86 8.75
C PHE A 397 -7.26 -10.01 9.37
N ALA A 398 -6.71 -9.82 10.57
CA ALA A 398 -5.85 -10.82 11.21
C ALA A 398 -6.19 -11.03 12.69
N VAL A 399 -6.19 -12.30 13.10
CA VAL A 399 -6.22 -12.72 14.51
C VAL A 399 -4.99 -13.58 14.78
N PHE A 400 -4.20 -13.15 15.77
CA PHE A 400 -2.98 -13.81 16.20
C PHE A 400 -3.11 -14.18 17.67
N LEU A 401 -3.06 -15.47 17.99
CA LEU A 401 -3.10 -16.00 19.35
C LEU A 401 -1.81 -16.77 19.62
N TYR A 402 -0.99 -16.26 20.54
CA TYR A 402 0.34 -16.80 20.78
C TYR A 402 0.55 -17.15 22.26
N MET A 403 1.09 -18.33 22.51
CA MET A 403 1.38 -18.83 23.87
C MET A 403 0.16 -18.76 24.80
N THR A 404 -1.03 -18.99 24.25
CA THR A 404 -2.30 -19.05 25.00
C THR A 404 -2.56 -20.49 25.45
N ASN A 405 -3.46 -20.72 26.41
CA ASN A 405 -3.81 -22.08 26.87
C ASN A 405 -5.08 -22.64 26.22
N ILE A 406 -5.35 -22.29 24.95
CA ILE A 406 -6.55 -22.76 24.24
C ILE A 406 -6.56 -24.29 24.20
N THR A 407 -7.66 -24.88 24.65
CA THR A 407 -7.93 -26.32 24.58
C THR A 407 -9.00 -26.64 23.54
N ASP A 408 -9.99 -25.75 23.41
CA ASP A 408 -11.09 -25.84 22.47
C ASP A 408 -11.50 -24.43 22.00
N TRP A 409 -12.27 -24.36 20.93
CA TRP A 409 -12.91 -23.13 20.47
C TRP A 409 -14.22 -23.55 19.82
N PRO A 410 -15.33 -23.51 20.58
CA PRO A 410 -16.60 -24.00 20.11
C PRO A 410 -17.17 -23.08 19.02
N LEU A 411 -18.12 -23.61 18.25
CA LEU A 411 -18.99 -22.77 17.45
C LEU A 411 -19.80 -21.83 18.36
N ASP A 412 -20.15 -20.66 17.84
CA ASP A 412 -21.00 -19.74 18.57
C ASP A 412 -22.40 -20.36 18.80
N PRO A 413 -22.96 -20.32 20.02
CA PRO A 413 -24.24 -20.96 20.34
C PRO A 413 -25.43 -20.46 19.51
N ILE A 414 -25.35 -19.24 18.97
CA ILE A 414 -26.43 -18.58 18.21
C ILE A 414 -26.11 -18.64 16.70
N GLY A 415 -25.04 -19.34 16.30
CA GLY A 415 -24.65 -19.50 14.90
C GLY A 415 -23.97 -18.27 14.30
N LEU A 416 -23.37 -17.40 15.12
CA LEU A 416 -22.50 -16.34 14.61
C LEU A 416 -21.26 -16.94 13.93
N THR A 417 -20.91 -16.40 12.77
CA THR A 417 -19.74 -16.82 11.98
C THR A 417 -18.61 -15.82 12.10
N TRP A 418 -17.39 -16.17 11.70
CA TRP A 418 -16.27 -15.24 11.70
C TRP A 418 -16.54 -13.96 10.88
N PRO A 419 -15.93 -12.81 11.24
CA PRO A 419 -16.00 -11.62 10.41
C PRO A 419 -15.58 -11.94 8.96
N PRO A 420 -16.37 -11.54 7.95
CA PRO A 420 -16.15 -11.95 6.56
C PRO A 420 -14.85 -11.37 5.96
N SER A 421 -14.26 -10.37 6.62
CA SER A 421 -12.99 -9.74 6.25
C SER A 421 -11.75 -10.49 6.73
N LEU A 422 -11.90 -11.51 7.58
CA LEU A 422 -10.76 -12.22 8.16
C LEU A 422 -9.99 -12.98 7.06
N THR A 423 -8.69 -12.75 7.02
CA THR A 423 -7.77 -13.30 6.02
C THR A 423 -6.65 -14.10 6.67
N VAL A 424 -6.27 -13.76 7.90
CA VAL A 424 -5.16 -14.40 8.62
C VAL A 424 -5.65 -14.90 9.98
N LEU A 425 -5.42 -16.18 10.27
CA LEU A 425 -5.66 -16.78 11.58
C LEU A 425 -4.45 -17.60 11.99
N HIS A 426 -3.72 -17.13 13.01
CA HIS A 426 -2.61 -17.89 13.58
C HIS A 426 -2.89 -18.25 15.05
N ILE A 427 -2.69 -19.52 15.39
CA ILE A 427 -2.58 -20.01 16.75
C ILE A 427 -1.19 -20.62 16.90
N ARG A 428 -0.40 -20.16 17.89
CA ARG A 428 0.94 -20.70 18.16
C ARG A 428 1.12 -21.00 19.64
N GLY A 429 1.72 -22.14 19.97
CA GLY A 429 2.04 -22.55 21.33
C GLY A 429 0.81 -22.62 22.23
N SER A 430 -0.20 -23.38 21.83
CA SER A 430 -1.40 -23.61 22.65
C SER A 430 -1.54 -25.07 23.09
N ASN A 431 -2.44 -25.35 24.03
CA ASN A 431 -2.66 -26.70 24.55
C ASN A 431 -3.76 -27.45 23.77
N LEU A 432 -3.75 -27.31 22.45
CA LEU A 432 -4.75 -27.92 21.58
C LEU A 432 -4.54 -29.43 21.52
N GLN A 433 -5.57 -30.21 21.83
CA GLN A 433 -5.58 -31.67 21.63
C GLN A 433 -6.27 -32.08 20.33
N HIS A 434 -7.08 -31.18 19.77
CA HIS A 434 -7.78 -31.36 18.50
C HIS A 434 -7.92 -29.99 17.83
N ILE A 435 -8.20 -30.00 16.53
CA ILE A 435 -8.54 -28.77 15.81
C ILE A 435 -9.90 -28.25 16.30
N PRO A 436 -10.01 -26.98 16.70
CA PRO A 436 -11.25 -26.44 17.21
C PRO A 436 -12.41 -26.42 16.21
N GLN A 437 -13.65 -26.60 16.69
CA GLN A 437 -14.83 -26.58 15.83
C GLN A 437 -15.08 -25.23 15.13
N ALA A 438 -14.65 -24.12 15.73
CA ALA A 438 -14.70 -22.80 15.09
C ALA A 438 -13.97 -22.76 13.73
N PHE A 439 -13.01 -23.66 13.48
CA PHE A 439 -12.26 -23.73 12.23
C PHE A 439 -13.04 -24.41 11.10
N ALA A 440 -14.17 -25.06 11.39
CA ALA A 440 -15.03 -25.68 10.38
C ALA A 440 -15.83 -24.64 9.56
N VAL A 441 -15.91 -23.39 10.03
CA VAL A 441 -16.74 -22.33 9.44
C VAL A 441 -15.92 -21.07 9.15
N LEU A 442 -14.64 -21.23 8.83
CA LEU A 442 -13.77 -20.10 8.44
C LEU A 442 -14.35 -19.36 7.21
N PRO A 443 -14.16 -18.03 7.13
CA PRO A 443 -14.71 -17.26 6.03
C PRO A 443 -13.96 -17.59 4.72
N PRO A 444 -14.61 -17.44 3.56
CA PRO A 444 -14.01 -17.78 2.28
C PRO A 444 -12.82 -16.89 1.87
N ASN A 445 -12.59 -15.80 2.59
CA ASN A 445 -11.47 -14.88 2.38
C ASN A 445 -10.22 -15.23 3.21
N ILE A 446 -10.23 -16.35 3.94
CA ILE A 446 -9.07 -16.83 4.67
C ILE A 446 -7.98 -17.24 3.67
N VAL A 447 -6.76 -16.76 3.86
CA VAL A 447 -5.61 -17.00 2.98
C VAL A 447 -4.46 -17.66 3.76
N TYR A 448 -4.26 -17.23 5.00
CA TYR A 448 -3.19 -17.73 5.87
C TYR A 448 -3.80 -18.40 7.10
N LEU A 449 -3.61 -19.71 7.21
CA LEU A 449 -4.02 -20.49 8.35
C LEU A 449 -2.79 -21.14 8.98
N ARG A 450 -2.47 -20.77 10.23
CA ARG A 450 -1.37 -21.36 10.98
C ARG A 450 -1.86 -21.91 12.30
N VAL A 451 -1.55 -23.18 12.54
CA VAL A 451 -1.68 -23.83 13.85
C VAL A 451 -0.32 -24.44 14.15
N GLU A 452 0.33 -23.92 15.18
CA GLU A 452 1.66 -24.37 15.59
C GLU A 452 1.67 -24.71 17.08
N GLY A 453 2.21 -25.87 17.43
CA GLY A 453 2.36 -26.28 18.82
C GLY A 453 1.06 -26.73 19.45
N GLY A 454 0.96 -28.04 19.68
CA GLY A 454 -0.14 -28.73 20.32
C GLY A 454 0.07 -30.24 20.30
N HIS A 455 -0.94 -30.99 20.74
CA HIS A 455 -0.95 -32.45 20.81
C HIS A 455 -2.05 -33.02 19.89
N ILE A 456 -2.02 -32.64 18.62
CA ILE A 456 -3.02 -33.03 17.60
C ILE A 456 -2.46 -34.15 16.72
N THR A 457 -2.86 -35.39 17.00
CA THR A 457 -2.38 -36.55 16.25
C THR A 457 -3.03 -36.74 14.87
N SER A 458 -4.21 -36.16 14.66
CA SER A 458 -4.97 -36.29 13.41
C SER A 458 -5.94 -35.12 13.21
N ILE A 459 -6.21 -34.76 11.96
CA ILE A 459 -7.18 -33.73 11.57
C ILE A 459 -8.28 -34.37 10.71
N PRO A 460 -9.57 -34.14 11.00
CA PRO A 460 -10.66 -34.70 10.20
C PRO A 460 -10.69 -34.16 8.76
N ASP A 461 -11.06 -34.99 7.79
CA ASP A 461 -11.20 -34.62 6.37
C ASP A 461 -12.11 -33.41 6.16
N ALA A 462 -13.19 -33.31 6.94
CA ALA A 462 -14.14 -32.19 6.87
C ALA A 462 -13.46 -30.83 7.13
N MET A 463 -12.42 -30.78 7.97
CA MET A 463 -11.66 -29.55 8.23
C MET A 463 -10.82 -29.18 7.02
N PHE A 464 -10.14 -30.14 6.40
CA PHE A 464 -9.37 -29.89 5.17
C PHE A 464 -10.29 -29.41 4.03
N ILE A 465 -11.48 -29.99 3.88
CA ILE A 465 -12.45 -29.53 2.89
C ILE A 465 -12.86 -28.07 3.15
N ALA A 466 -13.05 -27.69 4.42
CA ALA A 466 -13.36 -26.30 4.79
C ALA A 466 -12.21 -25.33 4.50
N TRP A 467 -10.97 -25.81 4.40
CA TRP A 467 -9.77 -25.01 4.17
C TRP A 467 -9.25 -25.06 2.73
N ALA A 468 -10.00 -25.65 1.79
CA ALA A 468 -9.53 -25.90 0.42
C ALA A 468 -9.14 -24.64 -0.37
N ASN A 469 -9.57 -23.46 0.08
CA ASN A 469 -9.25 -22.16 -0.53
C ASN A 469 -8.08 -21.42 0.17
N VAL A 470 -7.44 -22.03 1.17
CA VAL A 470 -6.28 -21.46 1.87
C VAL A 470 -5.06 -21.54 0.96
N SER A 471 -4.32 -20.44 0.89
CA SER A 471 -3.11 -20.35 0.08
C SER A 471 -1.84 -20.69 0.85
N SER A 472 -1.82 -20.43 2.15
CA SER A 472 -0.71 -20.78 3.03
C SER A 472 -1.25 -21.51 4.26
N LEU A 473 -0.95 -22.81 4.31
CA LEU A 473 -1.35 -23.68 5.40
C LEU A 473 -0.12 -24.12 6.18
N SER A 474 -0.10 -23.82 7.48
CA SER A 474 0.96 -24.21 8.41
C SER A 474 0.37 -25.01 9.57
N LEU A 475 0.78 -26.27 9.71
CA LEU A 475 0.32 -27.23 10.72
C LEU A 475 1.55 -27.86 11.39
N SER A 476 2.35 -27.03 12.05
CA SER A 476 3.68 -27.40 12.54
C SER A 476 3.66 -27.81 14.02
N ASN A 477 4.54 -28.73 14.42
CA ASN A 477 4.69 -29.14 15.82
C ASN A 477 3.38 -29.63 16.45
N LEU A 478 2.61 -30.45 15.72
CA LEU A 478 1.31 -30.96 16.15
C LEU A 478 1.31 -32.46 16.51
N GLN A 479 2.36 -33.20 16.15
CA GLN A 479 2.44 -34.67 16.27
C GLN A 479 1.57 -35.43 15.25
N LEU A 480 1.34 -34.83 14.07
CA LEU A 480 0.56 -35.47 13.00
C LEU A 480 1.30 -36.68 12.43
N ALA A 481 0.67 -37.86 12.48
CA ALA A 481 1.20 -39.07 11.84
C ALA A 481 0.82 -39.16 10.35
N GLN A 482 -0.27 -38.47 9.96
CA GLN A 482 -0.78 -38.41 8.59
C GLN A 482 -1.61 -37.14 8.38
N ILE A 483 -1.80 -36.76 7.12
CA ILE A 483 -2.78 -35.73 6.73
C ILE A 483 -3.76 -36.29 5.69
N PRO A 484 -5.00 -35.76 5.62
CA PRO A 484 -5.99 -36.16 4.61
C PRO A 484 -5.51 -36.02 3.17
N SER A 485 -5.93 -36.95 2.29
CA SER A 485 -5.63 -36.90 0.85
C SER A 485 -6.31 -35.73 0.12
N SER A 486 -7.32 -35.12 0.75
CA SER A 486 -7.99 -33.92 0.23
C SER A 486 -7.04 -32.74 0.05
N ILE A 487 -5.86 -32.72 0.68
CA ILE A 487 -4.82 -31.69 0.44
C ILE A 487 -4.42 -31.60 -1.03
N ALA A 488 -4.46 -32.72 -1.78
CA ALA A 488 -4.17 -32.73 -3.22
C ALA A 488 -5.15 -31.88 -4.05
N THR A 489 -6.33 -31.59 -3.49
CA THR A 489 -7.38 -30.81 -4.16
C THR A 489 -7.26 -29.29 -3.95
N PHE A 490 -6.33 -28.83 -3.12
CA PHE A 490 -6.22 -27.41 -2.75
C PHE A 490 -5.57 -26.61 -3.90
N GLN A 491 -6.39 -26.13 -4.83
CA GLN A 491 -5.91 -25.45 -6.03
C GLN A 491 -5.30 -24.07 -5.76
N GLU A 492 -5.67 -23.45 -4.63
CA GLU A 492 -5.14 -22.14 -4.22
C GLU A 492 -3.87 -22.25 -3.36
N LEU A 493 -3.46 -23.47 -2.94
CA LEU A 493 -2.35 -23.67 -2.02
C LEU A 493 -1.01 -23.36 -2.69
N VAL A 494 -0.32 -22.33 -2.16
CA VAL A 494 1.00 -21.85 -2.59
C VAL A 494 2.11 -22.36 -1.66
N SER A 495 1.83 -22.46 -0.36
CA SER A 495 2.81 -22.85 0.66
C SER A 495 2.20 -23.81 1.68
N LEU A 496 2.90 -24.92 1.94
CA LEU A 496 2.50 -25.93 2.92
C LEU A 496 3.63 -26.16 3.93
N GLU A 497 3.37 -25.91 5.21
CA GLU A 497 4.33 -26.15 6.30
C GLU A 497 3.78 -27.24 7.23
N LEU A 498 4.51 -28.35 7.34
CA LEU A 498 4.20 -29.51 8.19
C LEU A 498 5.40 -29.89 9.08
N ARG A 499 6.25 -28.91 9.39
CA ARG A 499 7.47 -29.09 10.18
C ARG A 499 7.16 -29.70 11.55
N GLY A 500 8.05 -30.58 12.02
CA GLY A 500 8.03 -31.05 13.41
C GLY A 500 6.84 -31.96 13.73
N ASN A 501 6.41 -32.77 12.78
CA ASN A 501 5.36 -33.76 12.96
C ASN A 501 5.95 -35.20 12.93
N GLU A 502 5.06 -36.19 12.89
CA GLU A 502 5.40 -37.61 12.89
C GLU A 502 5.19 -38.23 11.48
N LEU A 503 5.29 -37.41 10.43
CA LEU A 503 4.96 -37.82 9.06
C LEU A 503 6.05 -38.69 8.45
N THR A 504 5.64 -39.74 7.74
CA THR A 504 6.50 -40.58 6.89
C THR A 504 6.17 -40.42 5.39
N ASN A 505 4.99 -39.90 5.07
CA ASN A 505 4.54 -39.57 3.72
C ASN A 505 3.54 -38.40 3.74
N VAL A 506 3.25 -37.85 2.56
CA VAL A 506 2.23 -36.79 2.37
C VAL A 506 1.50 -37.03 1.05
N PRO A 507 0.14 -37.05 1.03
CA PRO A 507 -0.65 -37.30 -0.17
C PRO A 507 -0.82 -36.03 -1.03
N LEU A 508 0.27 -35.49 -1.57
CA LEU A 508 0.24 -34.31 -2.46
C LEU A 508 -0.33 -34.59 -3.85
N ILE A 509 -0.53 -35.85 -4.18
CA ILE A 509 -1.05 -36.32 -5.46
C ILE A 509 -2.21 -37.25 -5.16
N ASP A 510 -3.38 -36.92 -5.70
CA ASP A 510 -4.55 -37.76 -5.56
C ASP A 510 -4.35 -39.07 -6.33
N PRO A 511 -4.48 -40.24 -5.68
CA PRO A 511 -4.15 -41.52 -6.31
C PRO A 511 -5.16 -41.95 -7.38
N VAL A 512 -6.36 -41.35 -7.43
CA VAL A 512 -7.44 -41.72 -8.36
C VAL A 512 -7.43 -40.81 -9.59
N THR A 513 -7.30 -39.50 -9.35
CA THR A 513 -7.43 -38.45 -10.37
C THR A 513 -6.08 -37.93 -10.85
N GLY A 514 -4.99 -38.20 -10.14
CA GLY A 514 -3.67 -37.63 -10.41
C GLY A 514 -3.60 -36.12 -10.17
N THR A 515 -4.61 -35.55 -9.50
CA THR A 515 -4.66 -34.11 -9.23
C THR A 515 -3.65 -33.73 -8.16
N SER A 516 -3.13 -32.50 -8.25
CA SER A 516 -2.21 -31.92 -7.28
C SER A 516 -2.47 -30.42 -7.14
N PRO A 517 -1.95 -29.77 -6.07
CA PRO A 517 -2.03 -28.33 -5.89
C PRO A 517 -1.23 -27.59 -6.97
N SER A 518 -1.92 -26.93 -7.89
CA SER A 518 -1.30 -26.36 -9.10
C SER A 518 -0.48 -25.08 -8.87
N LEU A 519 -0.71 -24.37 -7.75
CA LEU A 519 -0.01 -23.15 -7.39
C LEU A 519 1.09 -23.35 -6.34
N LEU A 520 1.32 -24.59 -5.90
CA LEU A 520 2.27 -24.90 -4.83
C LEU A 520 3.68 -24.54 -5.26
N THR A 521 4.41 -23.87 -4.37
CA THR A 521 5.79 -23.41 -4.60
C THR A 521 6.75 -23.86 -3.50
N SER A 522 6.25 -24.09 -2.29
CA SER A 522 7.07 -24.50 -1.15
C SER A 522 6.34 -25.52 -0.28
N VAL A 523 7.08 -26.56 0.12
CA VAL A 523 6.63 -27.57 1.07
C VAL A 523 7.72 -27.79 2.12
N ASP A 524 7.39 -27.51 3.38
CA ASP A 524 8.26 -27.76 4.53
C ASP A 524 7.82 -29.03 5.26
N LEU A 525 8.67 -30.05 5.18
CA LEU A 525 8.56 -31.37 5.82
C LEU A 525 9.71 -31.59 6.80
N SER A 526 10.41 -30.55 7.22
CA SER A 526 11.54 -30.67 8.13
C SER A 526 11.15 -31.27 9.48
N ALA A 527 12.10 -31.93 10.13
CA ALA A 527 11.94 -32.56 11.44
C ALA A 527 10.73 -33.50 11.52
N ASN A 528 10.56 -34.35 10.51
CA ASN A 528 9.59 -35.45 10.46
C ASN A 528 10.32 -36.81 10.52
N HIS A 529 9.68 -37.88 10.06
CA HIS A 529 10.17 -39.26 10.06
C HIS A 529 10.41 -39.82 8.65
N PHE A 530 10.74 -38.96 7.68
CA PHE A 530 11.12 -39.41 6.33
C PHE A 530 12.50 -40.09 6.36
N ASP A 531 12.56 -41.40 6.13
CA ASP A 531 13.79 -42.17 6.04
C ASP A 531 14.39 -42.19 4.62
N HIS A 532 13.62 -41.78 3.62
CA HIS A 532 14.05 -41.62 2.24
C HIS A 532 13.46 -40.35 1.61
N VAL A 533 14.08 -39.89 0.51
CA VAL A 533 13.52 -38.81 -0.30
C VAL A 533 12.28 -39.33 -1.03
N PRO A 534 11.09 -38.72 -0.84
CA PRO A 534 9.85 -39.13 -1.48
C PRO A 534 9.82 -38.73 -2.96
N LEU A 535 10.43 -39.58 -3.80
CA LEU A 535 10.78 -39.26 -5.18
C LEU A 535 9.55 -38.94 -6.04
N ASP A 536 8.40 -39.57 -5.76
CA ASP A 536 7.18 -39.43 -6.55
C ASP A 536 6.76 -37.97 -6.69
N PHE A 537 6.58 -37.24 -5.59
CA PHE A 537 6.17 -35.84 -5.68
C PHE A 537 7.32 -34.87 -5.96
N VAL A 538 8.55 -35.20 -5.58
CA VAL A 538 9.73 -34.37 -5.95
C VAL A 538 9.90 -34.30 -7.47
N MET A 539 9.62 -35.40 -8.18
CA MET A 539 9.68 -35.44 -9.65
C MET A 539 8.41 -34.90 -10.31
N LEU A 540 7.23 -35.14 -9.73
CA LEU A 540 5.94 -34.75 -10.32
C LEU A 540 5.56 -33.28 -10.08
N LEU A 541 6.25 -32.58 -9.16
CA LEU A 541 6.06 -31.16 -8.89
C LEU A 541 7.34 -30.35 -9.18
N PRO A 542 7.78 -30.27 -10.45
CA PRO A 542 8.99 -29.53 -10.81
C PRO A 542 8.79 -28.03 -10.56
N GLY A 543 9.65 -27.44 -9.73
CA GLY A 543 9.59 -26.02 -9.35
C GLY A 543 9.16 -25.79 -7.90
N VAL A 544 8.66 -26.83 -7.21
CA VAL A 544 8.41 -26.77 -5.77
C VAL A 544 9.71 -26.94 -5.02
N GLN A 545 9.95 -26.07 -4.04
CA GLN A 545 11.01 -26.22 -3.05
C GLN A 545 10.54 -27.16 -1.93
N PHE A 546 11.29 -28.23 -1.71
CA PHE A 546 11.07 -29.22 -0.65
C PHE A 546 12.13 -29.07 0.44
N GLU A 547 11.68 -28.76 1.64
CA GLU A 547 12.51 -28.72 2.84
C GLU A 547 12.32 -30.02 3.62
N LEU A 548 13.35 -30.87 3.64
CA LEU A 548 13.37 -32.19 4.28
C LEU A 548 14.44 -32.28 5.37
N SER A 549 14.96 -31.14 5.83
CA SER A 549 15.97 -31.09 6.88
C SER A 549 15.57 -31.86 8.14
N SER A 550 16.57 -32.33 8.88
CA SER A 550 16.37 -32.96 10.19
C SER A 550 15.45 -34.19 10.19
N ASN A 551 15.36 -34.87 9.05
CA ASN A 551 14.74 -36.18 8.86
C ASN A 551 15.81 -37.31 8.87
N PRO A 552 15.44 -38.57 9.14
CA PRO A 552 16.37 -39.71 9.17
C PRO A 552 16.87 -40.19 7.78
N ILE A 553 17.06 -39.28 6.81
CA ILE A 553 17.50 -39.59 5.44
C ILE A 553 19.01 -39.87 5.42
N ALA A 554 19.39 -41.12 5.15
CA ALA A 554 20.79 -41.55 5.15
C ALA A 554 21.46 -41.56 3.76
N ALA A 555 20.67 -41.70 2.69
CA ALA A 555 21.19 -41.79 1.33
C ALA A 555 20.22 -41.20 0.31
N LEU A 556 20.75 -40.79 -0.84
CA LEU A 556 19.96 -40.32 -1.97
C LEU A 556 19.67 -41.46 -2.96
N PRO A 557 18.50 -41.48 -3.60
CA PRO A 557 18.22 -42.45 -4.65
C PRO A 557 19.08 -42.15 -5.89
N PRO A 558 19.57 -43.17 -6.63
CA PRO A 558 20.45 -42.98 -7.79
C PRO A 558 19.86 -42.14 -8.93
N SER A 559 18.52 -42.06 -9.00
CA SER A 559 17.76 -41.32 -10.01
C SER A 559 17.63 -39.82 -9.71
N LEU A 560 18.01 -39.37 -8.51
CA LEU A 560 17.84 -37.96 -8.12
C LEU A 560 18.86 -37.07 -8.85
N ASN A 561 18.39 -35.98 -9.46
CA ASN A 561 19.28 -34.98 -10.03
C ASN A 561 19.99 -34.19 -8.89
N PRO A 562 21.33 -34.25 -8.76
CA PRO A 562 22.05 -33.55 -7.70
C PRO A 562 21.95 -32.02 -7.82
N GLN A 563 21.56 -31.48 -8.98
CA GLN A 563 21.31 -30.03 -9.12
C GLN A 563 20.20 -29.54 -8.19
N LEU A 564 19.25 -30.38 -7.80
CA LEU A 564 18.16 -30.01 -6.89
C LEU A 564 18.70 -29.59 -5.51
N LEU A 565 19.81 -30.20 -5.07
CA LEU A 565 20.48 -29.86 -3.81
C LEU A 565 21.27 -28.56 -3.92
N THR A 566 21.96 -28.35 -5.05
CA THR A 566 22.79 -27.14 -5.25
C THR A 566 21.95 -25.90 -5.50
N THR A 567 20.77 -26.03 -6.13
CA THR A 567 19.80 -24.94 -6.26
C THR A 567 18.97 -24.72 -5.00
N ARG A 568 19.12 -25.58 -3.97
CA ARG A 568 18.30 -25.63 -2.76
C ARG A 568 16.80 -25.77 -3.04
N GLN A 569 16.45 -26.36 -4.18
CA GLN A 569 15.09 -26.82 -4.43
C GLN A 569 14.77 -28.04 -3.56
N LEU A 570 15.76 -28.86 -3.23
CA LEU A 570 15.66 -29.93 -2.23
C LEU A 570 16.66 -29.64 -1.12
N ILE A 571 16.20 -29.44 0.10
CA ILE A 571 17.04 -29.14 1.26
C ILE A 571 17.03 -30.33 2.21
N LEU A 572 18.22 -30.75 2.66
CA LEU A 572 18.44 -31.92 3.50
C LEU A 572 19.39 -31.61 4.67
N ASP A 573 19.43 -30.36 5.12
CA ASP A 573 20.34 -29.93 6.18
C ASP A 573 20.05 -30.76 7.46
N ASP A 574 21.08 -31.05 8.26
CA ASP A 574 20.93 -31.85 9.49
C ASP A 574 20.31 -33.27 9.30
N THR A 575 20.43 -33.84 8.09
CA THR A 575 20.14 -35.27 7.84
C THR A 575 21.39 -36.13 8.02
N PRO A 576 21.27 -37.45 8.31
CA PRO A 576 22.42 -38.36 8.31
C PRO A 576 23.22 -38.32 7.00
N PHE A 577 22.56 -38.12 5.86
CA PHE A 577 23.22 -37.88 4.57
C PHE A 577 24.15 -36.67 4.61
N CYS A 578 23.64 -35.49 5.00
CA CYS A 578 24.43 -34.26 5.08
C CYS A 578 25.51 -34.29 6.18
N ASN A 579 25.32 -35.07 7.24
CA ASN A 579 26.31 -35.23 8.31
C ASN A 579 27.44 -36.19 7.92
N SER A 580 27.21 -37.10 6.97
CA SER A 580 28.20 -38.11 6.54
C SER A 580 29.24 -37.56 5.55
N ALA A 581 28.90 -36.50 4.81
CA ALA A 581 29.77 -35.88 3.83
C ALA A 581 29.71 -34.36 4.01
N ALA A 582 30.87 -33.74 4.23
CA ALA A 582 31.00 -32.28 4.34
C ALA A 582 30.80 -31.63 2.96
N LEU A 583 29.56 -31.68 2.46
CA LEU A 583 29.14 -31.18 1.17
C LEU A 583 28.85 -29.70 1.27
N SER A 584 29.32 -28.91 0.31
CA SER A 584 29.21 -27.44 0.33
C SER A 584 27.77 -26.90 0.29
N TYR A 585 26.79 -27.75 -0.04
CA TYR A 585 25.37 -27.40 -0.10
C TYR A 585 24.57 -27.83 1.14
N CYS A 586 25.17 -28.59 2.06
CA CYS A 586 24.60 -28.90 3.37
C CYS A 586 24.98 -27.80 4.36
N LEU A 587 24.00 -27.04 4.84
CA LEU A 587 24.22 -25.94 5.78
C LEU A 587 24.06 -26.42 7.23
N PRO A 588 24.86 -25.91 8.18
CA PRO A 588 24.71 -26.24 9.58
C PRO A 588 23.45 -25.59 10.17
N LYS A 589 22.77 -26.33 11.07
CA LYS A 589 21.68 -25.82 11.91
C LYS A 589 22.15 -25.71 13.36
N CYS A 590 21.64 -24.71 14.09
CA CYS A 590 21.93 -24.58 15.51
C CYS A 590 21.06 -25.51 16.38
N ALA A 591 19.89 -25.94 15.88
CA ALA A 591 19.00 -26.92 16.52
C ALA A 591 18.17 -27.68 15.47
N LYS A 592 17.69 -28.88 15.83
CA LYS A 592 16.97 -29.82 14.95
C LYS A 592 15.73 -29.22 14.25
N GLN A 593 15.02 -28.29 14.89
CA GLN A 593 13.80 -27.68 14.36
C GLN A 593 13.94 -26.18 14.08
N CYS A 594 15.18 -25.67 14.16
CA CYS A 594 15.45 -24.27 13.92
C CYS A 594 16.07 -24.11 12.52
N GLU A 595 15.23 -23.87 11.52
CA GLU A 595 15.69 -23.53 10.18
C GLU A 595 16.36 -22.16 10.18
N THR A 596 17.38 -21.99 9.35
CA THR A 596 18.17 -20.76 9.28
C THR A 596 17.34 -19.52 8.92
N GLN A 597 16.20 -19.72 8.26
CA GLN A 597 15.27 -18.66 7.88
C GLN A 597 14.38 -18.14 9.02
N LEU A 598 14.27 -18.89 10.13
CA LEU A 598 13.52 -18.50 11.33
C LEU A 598 14.31 -17.57 12.23
N LEU A 599 15.64 -17.72 12.22
CA LEU A 599 16.52 -17.01 13.12
C LEU A 599 16.48 -15.49 12.87
N GLY A 600 16.01 -14.73 13.85
CA GLY A 600 15.98 -13.27 13.77
C GLY A 600 14.99 -12.77 12.71
N ASP A 601 13.90 -13.50 12.49
CA ASP A 601 12.90 -13.21 11.47
C ASP A 601 11.78 -12.26 11.92
N TYR A 602 11.86 -11.66 13.11
CA TYR A 602 10.84 -10.86 13.82
C TYR A 602 9.67 -11.64 14.42
N ARG A 603 9.68 -12.99 14.37
CA ARG A 603 8.72 -13.82 15.10
C ARG A 603 9.44 -14.52 16.24
N CYS A 604 8.74 -14.67 17.36
CA CYS A 604 9.26 -15.51 18.43
C CYS A 604 9.08 -16.98 18.03
N ASP A 605 10.16 -17.63 17.62
CA ASP A 605 10.21 -19.03 17.24
C ASP A 605 10.78 -19.87 18.38
N MET A 606 9.90 -20.51 19.15
CA MET A 606 10.30 -21.28 20.33
C MET A 606 11.27 -22.43 20.01
N VAL A 607 11.25 -22.95 18.78
CA VAL A 607 12.20 -23.97 18.30
C VAL A 607 13.63 -23.42 18.11
N CYS A 608 13.76 -22.11 17.89
CA CYS A 608 15.02 -21.37 17.77
C CYS A 608 15.42 -20.66 19.07
N TYR A 609 14.54 -20.63 20.07
CA TYR A 609 14.81 -20.02 21.37
C TYR A 609 15.68 -20.95 22.24
N SER A 610 16.96 -21.06 21.91
CA SER A 610 17.98 -21.79 22.68
C SER A 610 19.31 -21.05 22.71
N GLY A 611 20.15 -21.32 23.71
CA GLY A 611 21.51 -20.73 23.78
C GLY A 611 22.37 -21.06 22.56
N ALA A 612 22.21 -22.25 21.96
CA ALA A 612 22.91 -22.64 20.73
C ALA A 612 22.48 -21.82 19.51
N CYS A 613 21.22 -21.37 19.49
CA CYS A 613 20.63 -20.55 18.44
C CYS A 613 20.61 -19.05 18.80
N ASN A 614 21.40 -18.63 19.79
CA ASN A 614 21.47 -17.25 20.28
C ASN A 614 20.10 -16.65 20.61
N TRP A 615 19.21 -17.47 21.20
CA TRP A 615 17.88 -17.07 21.67
C TRP A 615 17.02 -16.38 20.62
N ASP A 616 17.03 -16.95 19.41
CA ASP A 616 16.29 -16.44 18.26
C ASP A 616 16.60 -14.97 17.95
N TYR A 617 17.87 -14.59 18.17
CA TYR A 617 18.39 -13.22 18.05
C TYR A 617 17.57 -12.15 18.79
N GLY A 618 16.79 -12.54 19.81
CA GLY A 618 16.03 -11.64 20.67
C GLY A 618 14.58 -11.39 20.24
N ASP A 619 14.05 -12.07 19.23
CA ASP A 619 12.68 -11.85 18.74
C ASP A 619 11.59 -12.16 19.78
N CYS A 620 11.89 -13.09 20.69
CA CYS A 620 11.03 -13.45 21.82
C CYS A 620 11.00 -12.42 22.97
N SER A 621 11.83 -11.38 22.94
CA SER A 621 11.88 -10.36 24.01
C SER A 621 10.54 -9.65 24.20
N SER A 622 9.82 -9.35 23.11
CA SER A 622 8.50 -8.69 23.13
C SER A 622 7.40 -9.52 23.83
N PHE A 623 7.62 -10.83 23.97
CA PHE A 623 6.74 -11.73 24.71
C PHE A 623 6.99 -11.69 26.23
N GLY A 624 8.05 -11.01 26.69
CA GLY A 624 8.47 -11.02 28.09
C GLY A 624 9.13 -12.34 28.49
N LEU A 625 9.81 -13.00 27.54
CA LEU A 625 10.65 -14.17 27.79
C LEU A 625 12.08 -13.68 28.00
N SER A 626 12.60 -13.84 29.22
CA SER A 626 13.97 -13.48 29.58
C SER A 626 14.93 -14.65 29.38
N LEU A 627 16.19 -14.34 29.11
CA LEU A 627 17.29 -15.28 28.89
C LEU A 627 17.61 -16.19 30.09
N ASP A 628 17.00 -15.93 31.25
CA ASP A 628 17.35 -16.51 32.55
C ASP A 628 16.32 -17.51 33.13
N VAL A 629 15.36 -18.02 32.33
CA VAL A 629 14.36 -19.01 32.80
C VAL A 629 14.44 -20.33 32.06
#